data_AF-A0A3B9PJ64-F1
#
_entry.id   AF-A0A3B9PJ64-F1
#
_cell.length_a   1.000
_cell.length_b   1.000
_cell.length_c   1.000
_cell.angle_alpha   90.00
_cell.angle_beta   90.00
_cell.angle_gamma   90.00
#
_symmetry.space_group_name_H-M   'P 1'
#
loop_
_entity.id
_entity.type
_entity.pdbx_description
1 polymer ?
#
loop_
_entity_poly.entity_id
_entity_poly.type
_entity_poly.pdbx_seq_one_letter_code
_entity_poly.pdbx_strand_id
1 'polypeptide(L)'
;MGLRSWLDSIEHHFEKGGKYEKFYALYEAIDTGLFKPGSVTRTTSHVRDGLDLKRMMITVWLCTFPAMFFGMWNVGYQVNTILAGSSELMAAQDGWRIALTSALAGLDPASVWANFLHGATYFLPIYLTTFIVGGFWEVLFAAIRRHEVNEGFFVTSVLFALTCPPDIPLWQVALGISFGVVIGKEVFGGTGKNFLNPALT
;
A
#
# COMPACT_ATOMS: atom_id res chain seq x y z
N MET A 1 10.61 -30.19 4.13
CA MET A 1 11.24 -29.09 4.89
C MET A 1 11.17 -27.85 4.02
N GLY A 2 10.18 -27.00 4.26
CA GLY A 2 9.92 -25.81 3.46
C GLY A 2 9.68 -24.60 4.36
N LEU A 3 9.52 -23.42 3.76
CA LEU A 3 9.27 -22.17 4.46
C LEU A 3 8.09 -22.27 5.46
N ARG A 4 7.08 -23.09 5.14
CA ARG A 4 5.94 -23.36 6.01
C ARG A 4 6.30 -24.10 7.30
N SER A 5 7.07 -25.19 7.21
CA SER A 5 7.51 -25.93 8.41
C SER A 5 8.44 -25.11 9.30
N TRP A 6 9.11 -24.10 8.74
CA TRP A 6 9.94 -23.16 9.51
C TRP A 6 9.08 -22.15 10.26
N LEU A 7 8.09 -21.52 9.61
CA LEU A 7 7.14 -20.62 10.27
C LEU A 7 6.39 -21.36 11.39
N ASP A 8 5.80 -22.53 11.09
CA ASP A 8 5.06 -23.36 12.06
C ASP A 8 5.92 -23.68 13.32
N SER A 9 7.25 -23.81 13.19
CA SER A 9 8.15 -24.09 14.32
C SER A 9 8.39 -22.90 15.25
N ILE A 10 8.19 -21.68 14.75
CA ILE A 10 8.42 -20.44 15.51
C ILE A 10 7.09 -19.93 16.09
N GLU A 11 5.95 -20.27 15.49
CA GLU A 11 4.58 -19.91 15.90
C GLU A 11 4.35 -20.00 17.41
N HIS A 12 4.83 -21.07 18.06
CA HIS A 12 4.63 -21.32 19.49
C HIS A 12 5.22 -20.24 20.42
N HIS A 13 6.19 -19.46 19.93
CA HIS A 13 6.77 -18.33 20.67
C HIS A 13 5.90 -17.06 20.61
N PHE A 14 5.00 -16.99 19.63
CA PHE A 14 4.10 -15.87 19.37
C PHE A 14 2.67 -16.15 19.85
N GLU A 15 2.28 -17.40 20.06
CA GLU A 15 0.98 -17.76 20.66
C GLU A 15 0.82 -17.26 22.11
N LYS A 16 -0.42 -17.32 22.62
CA LYS A 16 -0.81 -16.81 23.95
C LYS A 16 -0.01 -17.52 25.07
N GLY A 17 0.82 -16.76 25.80
CA GLY A 17 1.76 -17.30 26.80
C GLY A 17 3.21 -17.48 26.30
N GLY A 18 3.49 -17.21 25.02
CA GLY A 18 4.83 -17.20 24.44
C GLY A 18 5.60 -15.91 24.73
N LYS A 19 6.94 -15.98 24.66
CA LYS A 19 7.84 -14.84 24.96
C LYS A 19 7.59 -13.61 24.06
N TYR A 20 7.10 -13.85 22.84
CA TYR A 20 6.85 -12.82 21.83
C TYR A 20 5.35 -12.64 21.52
N GLU A 21 4.45 -12.96 22.46
CA GLU A 21 2.98 -12.81 22.31
C GLU A 21 2.56 -11.43 21.78
N LYS A 22 3.28 -10.37 22.13
CA LYS A 22 3.02 -8.99 21.64
C LYS A 22 3.24 -8.80 20.14
N PHE A 23 4.05 -9.65 19.50
CA PHE A 23 4.36 -9.61 18.07
C PHE A 23 3.56 -10.64 17.27
N TYR A 24 2.59 -11.31 17.89
CA TYR A 24 1.71 -12.26 17.21
C TYR A 24 1.10 -11.70 15.93
N ALA A 25 0.55 -10.48 16.00
CA ALA A 25 -0.06 -9.81 14.85
C ALA A 25 0.91 -9.61 13.67
N LEU A 26 2.20 -9.36 13.95
CA LEU A 26 3.22 -9.21 12.91
C LEU A 26 3.62 -10.57 12.31
N TYR A 27 3.77 -11.59 13.15
CA TYR A 27 4.03 -12.96 12.72
C TYR A 27 2.89 -13.48 11.81
N GLU A 28 1.66 -13.30 12.25
CA GLU A 28 0.45 -13.69 11.53
C GLU A 28 0.28 -12.93 10.21
N ALA A 29 0.60 -11.63 10.17
CA ALA A 29 0.59 -10.86 8.92
C ALA A 29 1.58 -11.42 7.89
N ILE A 30 2.76 -11.88 8.34
CA ILE A 30 3.78 -12.48 7.48
C ILE A 30 3.36 -13.89 7.04
N ASP A 31 2.91 -14.74 7.98
CA ASP A 31 2.50 -16.11 7.69
C ASP A 31 1.28 -16.13 6.77
N THR A 32 0.25 -15.34 7.08
CA THR A 32 -0.91 -15.17 6.21
C THR A 32 -0.52 -14.50 4.90
N GLY A 33 0.45 -13.57 4.89
CA GLY A 33 0.97 -12.96 3.67
C GLY A 33 1.52 -13.98 2.67
N LEU A 34 2.22 -15.01 3.16
CA LEU A 34 2.86 -16.05 2.36
C LEU A 34 1.98 -17.29 2.13
N PHE A 35 1.07 -17.59 3.06
CA PHE A 35 0.27 -18.81 3.08
C PHE A 35 -1.20 -18.54 3.39
N LYS A 36 -2.09 -19.48 3.03
CA LYS A 36 -3.54 -19.35 3.31
C LYS A 36 -3.81 -19.54 4.81
N PRO A 37 -4.80 -18.83 5.39
CA PRO A 37 -5.24 -19.08 6.76
C PRO A 37 -5.73 -20.53 6.91
N GLY A 38 -5.35 -21.17 8.03
CA GLY A 38 -5.69 -22.56 8.34
C GLY A 38 -7.11 -22.76 8.89
N SER A 39 -7.86 -21.69 9.11
CA SER A 39 -9.21 -21.76 9.67
C SER A 39 -10.19 -22.41 8.69
N VAL A 40 -10.72 -23.57 9.07
CA VAL A 40 -11.80 -24.25 8.35
C VAL A 40 -13.11 -24.12 9.11
N THR A 41 -14.23 -24.06 8.39
CA THR A 41 -15.56 -24.04 8.99
C THR A 41 -15.83 -25.34 9.74
N ARG A 42 -15.96 -25.27 11.07
CA ARG A 42 -16.14 -26.44 11.95
C ARG A 42 -17.60 -26.87 12.12
N THR A 43 -18.56 -25.97 11.88
CA THR A 43 -20.01 -26.19 12.09
C THR A 43 -20.82 -25.99 10.80
N THR A 44 -22.11 -26.31 10.84
CA THR A 44 -23.05 -26.09 9.73
C THR A 44 -23.25 -24.58 9.52
N SER A 45 -22.75 -24.03 8.42
CA SER A 45 -23.04 -22.67 7.98
C SER A 45 -24.23 -22.66 7.02
N HIS A 46 -25.06 -21.60 7.08
CA HIS A 46 -26.24 -21.44 6.23
C HIS A 46 -25.88 -21.36 4.74
N VAL A 47 -24.70 -20.82 4.40
CA VAL A 47 -24.11 -20.79 3.06
C VAL A 47 -22.61 -21.10 3.20
N ARG A 48 -22.06 -21.87 2.27
CA ARG A 48 -20.61 -22.07 2.12
C ARG A 48 -20.17 -21.36 0.85
N ASP A 49 -19.48 -20.24 1.02
CA ASP A 49 -18.86 -19.49 -0.06
C ASP A 49 -17.34 -19.70 0.00
N GLY A 50 -16.69 -19.67 -1.17
CA GLY A 50 -15.23 -19.68 -1.31
C GLY A 50 -14.60 -18.28 -1.33
N LEU A 51 -15.40 -17.22 -1.20
CA LEU A 51 -14.92 -15.84 -1.08
C LEU A 51 -14.40 -15.56 0.34
N ASP A 52 -13.08 -15.50 0.46
CA ASP A 52 -12.39 -15.02 1.66
C ASP A 52 -12.18 -13.49 1.57
N LEU A 53 -12.21 -12.79 2.71
CA LEU A 53 -11.92 -11.35 2.79
C LEU A 53 -10.59 -10.99 2.13
N LYS A 54 -9.56 -11.81 2.37
CA LYS A 54 -8.25 -11.71 1.73
C LYS A 54 -8.32 -11.70 0.19
N ARG A 55 -9.04 -12.66 -0.40
CA ARG A 55 -9.18 -12.77 -1.86
C ARG A 55 -9.89 -11.56 -2.42
N MET A 56 -10.93 -11.09 -1.74
CA MET A 56 -11.67 -9.89 -2.14
C MET A 56 -10.76 -8.67 -2.13
N MET A 57 -9.97 -8.46 -1.08
CA MET A 57 -9.07 -7.29 -0.96
C MET A 57 -7.95 -7.31 -2.00
N ILE A 58 -7.32 -8.46 -2.25
CA ILE A 58 -6.29 -8.61 -3.29
C ILE A 58 -6.89 -8.37 -4.69
N THR A 59 -8.10 -8.87 -4.93
CA THR A 59 -8.79 -8.64 -6.22
C THR A 59 -9.07 -7.16 -6.43
N VAL A 60 -9.59 -6.46 -5.41
CA VAL A 60 -9.83 -5.01 -5.48
C VAL A 60 -8.52 -4.24 -5.70
N TRP A 61 -7.46 -4.60 -4.99
CA TRP A 61 -6.13 -4.01 -5.17
C TRP A 61 -5.63 -4.20 -6.62
N LEU A 62 -5.73 -5.40 -7.18
CA LEU A 62 -5.37 -5.67 -8.57
C LEU A 62 -6.21 -4.86 -9.56
N CYS A 63 -7.51 -4.69 -9.30
CA CYS A 63 -8.40 -3.87 -10.12
C CYS A 63 -8.01 -2.39 -10.15
N THR A 64 -7.19 -1.90 -9.22
CA THR A 64 -6.68 -0.52 -9.27
C THR A 64 -5.53 -0.34 -10.27
N PHE A 65 -4.88 -1.42 -10.71
CA PHE A 65 -3.68 -1.35 -11.53
C PHE A 65 -3.89 -0.66 -12.89
N PRO A 66 -4.99 -0.90 -13.63
CA PRO A 66 -5.23 -0.18 -14.88
C PRO A 66 -5.27 1.35 -14.68
N ALA A 67 -5.96 1.82 -13.63
CA ALA A 67 -6.03 3.24 -13.30
C ALA A 67 -4.67 3.78 -12.82
N MET A 68 -3.94 3.00 -12.02
CA MET A 68 -2.60 3.33 -11.55
C MET A 68 -1.62 3.51 -12.71
N PHE A 69 -1.54 2.55 -13.63
CA PHE A 69 -0.62 2.63 -14.77
C PHE A 69 -0.99 3.75 -15.74
N PHE A 70 -2.29 3.95 -15.99
CA PHE A 70 -2.75 5.09 -16.78
C PHE A 70 -2.39 6.43 -16.12
N GLY A 71 -2.57 6.55 -14.80
CA GLY A 71 -2.17 7.72 -14.03
C GLY A 71 -0.68 8.02 -14.14
N MET A 72 0.18 7.00 -13.96
CA MET A 72 1.63 7.13 -14.14
C MET A 72 1.98 7.61 -15.55
N TRP A 73 1.43 6.99 -16.59
CA TRP A 73 1.68 7.42 -17.96
C TRP A 73 1.20 8.86 -18.22
N ASN A 74 0.00 9.21 -17.76
CA ASN A 74 -0.61 10.53 -17.99
C ASN A 74 0.19 11.66 -17.30
N VAL A 75 0.61 11.45 -16.05
CA VAL A 75 1.44 12.43 -15.32
C VAL A 75 2.76 12.63 -16.05
N GLY A 76 3.45 11.55 -16.42
CA GLY A 76 4.73 11.68 -17.12
C GLY A 76 4.61 12.27 -18.53
N TYR A 77 3.52 12.00 -19.25
CA TYR A 77 3.24 12.65 -20.54
C TYR A 77 3.07 14.16 -20.38
N GLN A 78 2.33 14.63 -19.37
CA GLN A 78 2.17 16.05 -19.09
C GLN A 78 3.51 16.71 -18.72
N VAL A 79 4.32 16.05 -17.89
CA VAL A 79 5.65 16.57 -17.52
C VAL A 79 6.56 16.66 -18.74
N ASN A 80 6.68 15.58 -19.52
CA ASN A 80 7.56 15.56 -20.70
C ASN A 80 7.10 16.56 -21.78
N THR A 81 5.80 16.73 -22.00
CA THR A 81 5.28 17.72 -22.98
C THR A 81 5.61 19.16 -22.56
N ILE A 82 5.50 19.48 -21.26
CA ILE A 82 5.90 20.80 -20.72
C ILE A 82 7.41 21.01 -20.88
N LEU A 83 8.23 20.00 -20.56
CA LEU A 83 9.68 20.07 -20.71
C LEU A 83 10.09 20.25 -22.19
N ALA A 84 9.47 19.53 -23.12
CA ALA A 84 9.74 19.65 -24.55
C ALA A 84 9.32 21.02 -25.12
N GLY A 85 8.27 21.64 -24.57
CA GLY A 85 7.76 22.94 -25.00
C GLY A 85 8.49 24.16 -24.40
N SER A 86 9.41 23.97 -23.45
CA SER A 86 10.07 25.06 -22.73
C SER A 86 11.54 24.73 -22.44
N SER A 87 12.42 25.10 -23.36
CA SER A 87 13.87 24.86 -23.26
C SER A 87 14.52 25.52 -22.03
N GLU A 88 13.99 26.66 -21.56
CA GLU A 88 14.42 27.32 -20.32
C GLU A 88 14.06 26.52 -19.06
N LEU A 89 12.93 25.80 -19.07
CA LEU A 89 12.47 25.01 -17.93
C LEU A 89 13.30 23.73 -17.77
N MET A 90 13.77 23.15 -18.87
CA MET A 90 14.68 22.00 -18.86
C MET A 90 16.02 22.33 -18.20
N ALA A 91 16.52 23.56 -18.38
CA ALA A 91 17.78 24.01 -17.79
C ALA A 91 17.65 24.43 -16.31
N ALA A 92 16.43 24.77 -15.86
CA ALA A 92 16.16 25.22 -14.49
C ALA A 92 15.74 24.09 -13.53
N GLN A 93 15.37 22.92 -14.05
CA GLN A 93 14.85 21.80 -13.26
C GLN A 93 15.97 20.80 -12.91
N ASP A 94 16.71 21.10 -11.85
CA ASP A 94 17.62 20.14 -11.20
C ASP A 94 16.86 19.34 -10.14
N GLY A 95 16.48 18.11 -10.50
CA GLY A 95 15.78 17.20 -9.60
C GLY A 95 16.22 15.76 -9.81
N TRP A 96 16.31 15.00 -8.72
CA TRP A 96 16.64 13.57 -8.77
C TRP A 96 15.68 12.79 -9.69
N ARG A 97 14.41 13.22 -9.79
CA ARG A 97 13.39 12.64 -10.67
C ARG A 97 13.80 12.71 -12.14
N ILE A 98 14.22 13.89 -12.60
CA ILE A 98 14.64 14.15 -13.98
C ILE A 98 15.98 13.49 -14.27
N ALA A 99 16.90 13.47 -13.30
CA ALA A 99 18.16 12.74 -13.43
C ALA A 99 17.93 11.23 -13.63
N LEU A 100 16.99 10.64 -12.88
CA LEU A 100 16.65 9.21 -12.98
C LEU A 100 15.98 8.87 -14.32
N THR A 101 15.06 9.71 -14.79
CA THR A 101 14.30 9.46 -16.02
C THR A 101 15.14 9.70 -17.27
N SER A 102 15.96 10.76 -17.27
CA SER A 102 16.92 11.03 -18.34
C SER A 102 17.97 9.92 -18.48
N ALA A 103 18.43 9.34 -17.36
CA ALA A 103 19.41 8.24 -17.39
C ALA A 103 18.82 6.91 -17.90
N LEU A 104 17.56 6.61 -17.60
CA LEU A 104 16.97 5.29 -17.88
C LEU A 104 16.07 5.21 -19.12
N ALA A 105 15.40 6.30 -19.51
CA ALA A 105 14.40 6.26 -20.58
C ALA A 105 14.41 7.47 -21.53
N GLY A 106 15.01 8.59 -21.13
CA GLY A 106 14.95 9.85 -21.85
C GLY A 106 13.73 10.71 -21.49
N LEU A 107 13.58 11.84 -22.17
CA LEU A 107 12.55 12.87 -21.87
C LEU A 107 11.62 13.14 -23.06
N ASP A 108 11.49 12.17 -23.98
CA ASP A 108 10.66 12.33 -25.18
C ASP A 108 9.16 12.07 -24.88
N PRO A 109 8.27 13.04 -25.14
CA PRO A 109 6.83 12.86 -24.97
C PRO A 109 6.20 11.79 -25.87
N ALA A 110 6.82 11.47 -27.01
CA ALA A 110 6.31 10.46 -27.94
C ALA A 110 6.54 9.02 -27.41
N SER A 111 7.49 8.84 -26.49
CA SER A 111 7.84 7.54 -25.94
C SER A 111 6.94 7.17 -24.76
N VAL A 112 6.12 6.13 -24.95
CA VAL A 112 5.26 5.55 -23.89
C VAL A 112 6.09 5.13 -22.67
N TRP A 113 7.29 4.59 -22.91
CA TRP A 113 8.20 4.14 -21.85
C TRP A 113 8.76 5.31 -21.03
N ALA A 114 9.19 6.38 -21.70
CA ALA A 114 9.70 7.58 -21.02
C ALA A 114 8.62 8.24 -20.17
N ASN A 115 7.39 8.35 -20.70
CA ASN A 115 6.25 8.91 -19.97
C ASN A 115 5.89 8.04 -18.75
N PHE A 116 5.84 6.73 -18.91
CA PHE A 116 5.53 5.82 -17.81
C PHE A 116 6.56 5.91 -16.68
N LEU A 117 7.85 5.86 -17.02
CA LEU A 117 8.92 5.93 -16.03
C LEU A 117 8.96 7.30 -15.33
N HIS A 118 8.70 8.38 -16.08
CA HIS A 118 8.65 9.71 -15.50
C HIS A 118 7.54 9.82 -14.46
N GLY A 119 6.30 9.44 -14.78
CA GLY A 119 5.23 9.46 -13.78
C GLY A 119 5.44 8.46 -12.63
N ALA A 120 6.14 7.35 -12.87
CA ALA A 120 6.53 6.43 -11.79
C ALA A 120 7.38 7.11 -10.71
N THR A 121 8.27 8.03 -11.08
CA THR A 121 9.10 8.77 -10.09
C THR A 121 8.29 9.70 -9.18
N TYR A 122 7.08 10.09 -9.59
CA TYR A 122 6.14 10.86 -8.76
C TYR A 122 5.27 9.94 -7.90
N PHE A 123 4.68 8.92 -8.51
CA PHE A 123 3.73 8.03 -7.82
C PHE A 123 4.40 7.09 -6.81
N LEU A 124 5.54 6.46 -7.16
CA LEU A 124 6.17 5.44 -6.31
C LEU A 124 6.58 5.97 -4.92
N PRO A 125 7.23 7.15 -4.80
CA PRO A 125 7.54 7.70 -3.47
C PRO A 125 6.30 7.96 -2.60
N ILE A 126 5.20 8.44 -3.21
CA ILE A 126 3.93 8.67 -2.52
C ILE A 126 3.37 7.34 -2.02
N TYR A 127 3.27 6.35 -2.91
CA TYR A 127 2.76 5.02 -2.56
C TYR A 127 3.58 4.35 -1.46
N LEU A 128 4.91 4.38 -1.57
CA LEU A 128 5.82 3.82 -0.57
C LEU A 128 5.67 4.51 0.79
N THR A 129 5.58 5.84 0.80
CA THR A 129 5.39 6.61 2.04
C THR A 129 4.07 6.25 2.71
N THR A 130 2.98 6.21 1.94
CA THR A 130 1.66 5.80 2.43
C THR A 130 1.69 4.38 3.01
N PHE A 131 2.30 3.43 2.29
CA PHE A 131 2.36 2.04 2.69
C PHE A 131 3.17 1.83 3.97
N ILE A 132 4.35 2.47 4.07
CA ILE A 132 5.23 2.33 5.24
C ILE A 132 4.60 2.99 6.48
N VAL A 133 4.14 4.23 6.36
CA VAL A 133 3.63 4.99 7.51
C VAL A 133 2.28 4.46 7.98
N GLY A 134 1.36 4.19 7.06
CA GLY A 134 0.05 3.63 7.43
C GLY A 134 0.16 2.19 7.94
N GLY A 135 1.01 1.37 7.32
CA GLY A 135 1.25 -0.01 7.76
C GLY A 135 1.90 -0.07 9.14
N PHE A 136 2.82 0.86 9.44
CA PHE A 136 3.38 1.01 10.78
C PHE A 136 2.29 1.25 11.83
N TRP A 137 1.37 2.17 11.59
CA TRP A 137 0.28 2.46 12.53
C TRP A 137 -0.66 1.28 12.70
N GLU A 138 -1.03 0.60 11.62
CA GLU A 138 -1.92 -0.57 11.71
C GLU A 138 -1.28 -1.72 12.49
N VAL A 139 -0.01 -2.04 12.21
CA VAL A 139 0.72 -3.08 12.97
C VAL A 139 0.84 -2.68 14.44
N LEU A 140 1.11 -1.41 14.73
CA LEU A 140 1.22 -0.91 16.10
C LEU A 140 -0.12 -1.05 16.85
N PHE A 141 -1.23 -0.63 16.26
CA PHE A 141 -2.55 -0.72 16.89
C PHE A 141 -3.03 -2.17 17.02
N ALA A 142 -2.77 -3.01 16.01
CA ALA A 142 -3.03 -4.45 16.07
C ALA A 142 -2.25 -5.13 17.21
N ALA A 143 -0.97 -4.77 17.41
CA ALA A 143 -0.16 -5.27 18.52
C ALA A 143 -0.67 -4.80 19.89
N ILE A 144 -1.12 -3.54 20.00
CA ILE A 144 -1.68 -2.98 21.25
C ILE A 144 -3.03 -3.64 21.59
N ARG A 145 -3.91 -3.79 20.60
CA ARG A 145 -5.28 -4.31 20.80
C ARG A 145 -5.39 -5.83 20.65
N ARG A 146 -4.28 -6.51 20.31
CA ARG A 146 -4.19 -7.96 20.14
C ARG A 146 -5.24 -8.53 19.17
N HIS A 147 -5.42 -7.85 18.04
CA HIS A 147 -6.21 -8.38 16.93
C HIS A 147 -5.30 -8.61 15.72
N GLU A 148 -5.80 -9.41 14.78
CA GLU A 148 -5.12 -9.74 13.53
C GLU A 148 -4.98 -8.49 12.64
N VAL A 149 -3.91 -8.41 11.85
CA VAL A 149 -3.73 -7.34 10.86
C VAL A 149 -4.67 -7.61 9.68
N ASN A 150 -5.51 -6.63 9.34
CA ASN A 150 -6.47 -6.79 8.26
C ASN A 150 -5.87 -6.37 6.92
N GLU A 151 -6.07 -7.17 5.89
CA GLU A 151 -5.56 -6.88 4.54
C GLU A 151 -6.20 -5.66 3.87
N GLY A 152 -7.30 -5.13 4.42
CA GLY A 152 -7.98 -3.94 3.90
C GLY A 152 -7.06 -2.73 3.72
N PHE A 153 -5.94 -2.64 4.45
CA PHE A 153 -4.99 -1.55 4.28
C PHE A 153 -4.19 -1.59 2.97
N PHE A 154 -4.00 -2.76 2.35
CA PHE A 154 -3.43 -2.82 1.00
C PHE A 154 -4.28 -2.02 0.01
N VAL A 155 -5.61 -2.07 0.18
CA VAL A 155 -6.56 -1.29 -0.62
C VAL A 155 -6.52 0.18 -0.20
N THR A 156 -6.53 0.48 1.10
CA THR A 156 -6.46 1.88 1.60
C THR A 156 -5.21 2.60 1.09
N SER A 157 -4.04 1.96 1.15
CA SER A 157 -2.77 2.56 0.75
C SER A 157 -2.69 2.90 -0.74
N VAL A 158 -3.19 2.01 -1.62
CA VAL A 158 -3.23 2.31 -3.06
C VAL A 158 -4.27 3.38 -3.39
N LEU A 159 -5.44 3.34 -2.75
CA LEU A 159 -6.50 4.33 -2.99
C LEU A 159 -6.07 5.73 -2.54
N PHE A 160 -5.46 5.85 -1.35
CA PHE A 160 -4.94 7.11 -0.84
C PHE A 160 -3.83 7.68 -1.75
N ALA A 161 -2.93 6.83 -2.24
CA ALA A 161 -1.87 7.26 -3.16
C ALA A 161 -2.44 7.75 -4.51
N LEU A 162 -3.53 7.15 -4.99
CA LEU A 162 -4.18 7.53 -6.25
C LEU A 162 -5.06 8.78 -6.16
N THR A 163 -5.54 9.13 -4.96
CA THR A 163 -6.33 10.36 -4.74
C THR A 163 -5.46 11.59 -4.47
N CYS A 164 -4.21 11.40 -4.05
CA CYS A 164 -3.29 12.50 -3.81
C CYS A 164 -2.80 13.15 -5.12
N PRO A 165 -2.59 14.48 -5.15
CA PRO A 165 -1.92 15.13 -6.28
C PRO A 165 -0.45 14.70 -6.37
N PRO A 166 0.13 14.61 -7.59
CA PRO A 166 1.48 14.06 -7.79
C PRO A 166 2.60 14.91 -7.17
N ASP A 167 2.37 16.21 -6.97
CA ASP A 167 3.36 17.15 -6.43
C ASP A 167 3.30 17.29 -4.90
N ILE A 168 2.47 16.47 -4.23
CA ILE A 168 2.35 16.53 -2.77
C ILE A 168 3.69 16.20 -2.09
N PRO A 169 4.16 17.04 -1.14
CA PRO A 169 5.31 16.72 -0.31
C PRO A 169 5.10 15.42 0.49
N LEU A 170 6.14 14.57 0.55
CA LEU A 170 6.05 13.25 1.19
C LEU A 170 5.67 13.30 2.69
N TRP A 171 6.04 14.38 3.39
CA TRP A 171 5.65 14.55 4.80
C TRP A 171 4.14 14.79 4.94
N GLN A 172 3.50 15.46 3.98
CA GLN A 172 2.04 15.65 3.99
C GLN A 172 1.32 14.34 3.73
N VAL A 173 1.85 13.51 2.84
CA VAL A 173 1.37 12.13 2.61
C VAL A 173 1.42 11.34 3.92
N ALA A 174 2.56 11.38 4.62
CA ALA A 174 2.75 10.68 5.88
C ALA A 174 1.77 11.15 6.97
N LEU A 175 1.53 12.45 7.09
CA LEU A 175 0.56 12.99 8.05
C LEU A 175 -0.89 12.65 7.68
N GLY A 176 -1.23 12.75 6.39
CA GLY A 176 -2.57 12.44 5.89
C GLY A 176 -2.95 10.98 6.15
N ILE A 177 -2.09 10.03 5.77
CA ILE A 177 -2.34 8.61 6.05
C ILE A 177 -2.34 8.31 7.56
N SER A 178 -1.50 8.98 8.35
CA SER A 178 -1.51 8.82 9.80
C SER A 178 -2.84 9.25 10.40
N PHE A 179 -3.39 10.39 9.96
CA PHE A 179 -4.69 10.86 10.42
C PHE A 179 -5.82 9.90 10.00
N GLY A 180 -5.86 9.53 8.71
CA GLY A 180 -6.88 8.62 8.17
C GLY A 180 -6.87 7.25 8.87
N VAL A 181 -5.70 6.64 9.08
CA VAL A 181 -5.57 5.34 9.74
C VAL A 181 -5.85 5.45 11.24
N VAL A 182 -5.19 6.36 11.95
CA VAL A 182 -5.31 6.44 13.41
C VAL A 182 -6.70 6.92 13.81
N ILE A 183 -7.12 8.08 13.31
CA ILE A 183 -8.38 8.71 13.70
C ILE A 183 -9.55 8.05 12.97
N GLY A 184 -9.43 7.79 11.67
CA GLY A 184 -10.53 7.29 10.86
C GLY A 184 -10.85 5.79 11.05
N LYS A 185 -9.88 4.99 11.49
CA LYS A 185 -10.02 3.53 11.60
C LYS A 185 -9.66 2.99 12.99
N GLU A 186 -8.44 3.22 13.47
CA GLU A 186 -7.92 2.50 14.65
C GLU A 186 -8.49 2.98 15.99
N VAL A 187 -8.85 4.26 16.11
CA VAL A 187 -9.56 4.80 17.29
C VAL A 187 -10.89 4.08 17.50
N PHE A 188 -11.61 3.79 16.41
CA PHE A 188 -12.93 3.14 16.41
C PHE A 188 -12.87 1.61 16.51
N GLY A 189 -11.68 1.04 16.65
CA GLY A 189 -11.48 -0.39 16.86
C GLY A 189 -11.26 -1.21 15.59
N GLY A 190 -10.79 -0.57 14.53
CA GLY A 190 -10.25 -1.24 13.34
C GLY A 190 -11.30 -1.57 12.26
N THR A 191 -10.87 -2.33 11.27
CA THR A 191 -11.65 -2.64 10.06
C THR A 191 -13.05 -3.17 10.37
N GLY A 192 -14.06 -2.58 9.72
CA GLY A 192 -15.48 -2.92 9.92
C GLY A 192 -16.19 -2.08 10.99
N LYS A 193 -15.45 -1.29 11.78
CA LYS A 193 -16.00 -0.31 12.74
C LYS A 193 -15.70 1.14 12.35
N ASN A 194 -15.02 1.35 11.23
CA ASN A 194 -14.68 2.68 10.71
C ASN A 194 -15.98 3.41 10.34
N PHE A 195 -16.19 4.58 10.91
CA PHE A 195 -17.36 5.41 10.57
C PHE A 195 -17.16 6.21 9.27
N LEU A 196 -15.91 6.31 8.80
CA LEU A 196 -15.51 7.02 7.58
C LEU A 196 -14.42 6.26 6.82
N ASN A 197 -14.21 6.64 5.55
CA ASN A 197 -13.23 5.98 4.70
C ASN A 197 -11.81 6.55 4.99
N PRO A 198 -10.88 5.75 5.53
CA PRO A 198 -9.53 6.20 5.88
C PRO A 198 -8.68 6.70 4.71
N ALA A 199 -9.03 6.32 3.46
CA ALA A 199 -8.33 6.77 2.26
C ALA A 199 -8.83 8.13 1.74
N LEU A 200 -10.01 8.57 2.17
CA LEU A 200 -10.70 9.77 1.67
C LEU A 200 -10.92 10.85 2.75
N THR A 201 -10.51 10.58 3.99
CA THR A 201 -10.62 11.49 5.14
C THR A 201 -9.24 11.85 5.63
#